data_AF-A0A957DGI5-F1
#
_entry.id   AF-A0A957DGI5-F1
#
_cell.length_a   1.000
_cell.length_b   1.000
_cell.length_c   1.000
_cell.angle_alpha   90.00
_cell.angle_beta   90.00
_cell.angle_gamma   90.00
#
_symmetry.space_group_name_H-M   'P 1'
#
loop_
_entity.id
_entity.type
_entity.pdbx_description
1 polymer ?
#
loop_
_entity_poly.entity_id
_entity_poly.type
_entity_poly.pdbx_seq_one_letter_code
_entity_poly.pdbx_strand_id
1 'polypeptide(L)'
;MAHTTPKVMNNRLYLPDCTEPVCPVESPAWFDWLHEARCFRYYSQQRHNVIRGYGPVFAPISLRKEKRRRGCLWYAYRRSYRVLYKRYVGKTEALTRDRLEEIARTLNEVD
;
A
#
# COMPACT_ATOMS: atom_id res chain seq x y z
N MET A 1 21.19 8.69 3.91
CA MET A 1 20.74 7.53 4.71
C MET A 1 19.70 6.78 3.91
N ALA A 2 19.90 5.50 3.63
CA ALA A 2 18.94 4.71 2.87
C ALA A 2 17.72 4.46 3.77
N HIS A 3 16.73 5.34 3.71
CA HIS A 3 15.48 5.16 4.44
C HIS A 3 14.74 3.98 3.82
N THR A 4 14.92 2.78 4.40
CA THR A 4 14.12 1.62 4.06
C THR A 4 12.65 2.04 4.20
N THR A 5 11.82 1.73 3.20
CA THR A 5 10.42 2.14 3.19
C THR A 5 9.62 1.19 4.08
N PRO A 6 8.75 1.69 5.01
CA PRO A 6 7.87 0.83 5.81
C PRO A 6 7.05 -0.09 4.92
N LYS A 7 6.80 -1.30 5.38
CA LYS A 7 6.11 -2.35 4.61
C LYS A 7 4.82 -2.75 5.31
N VAL A 8 3.78 -2.96 4.53
CA VAL A 8 2.52 -3.52 5.00
C VAL A 8 2.30 -4.82 4.26
N MET A 9 2.28 -5.91 4.99
CA MET A 9 2.08 -7.27 4.45
C MET A 9 1.36 -8.10 5.50
N ASN A 10 0.61 -9.13 5.09
CA ASN A 10 -0.12 -10.01 6.02
C ASN A 10 -0.99 -9.21 7.02
N ASN A 11 -1.64 -8.14 6.53
CA ASN A 11 -2.46 -7.22 7.31
C ASN A 11 -1.74 -6.53 8.49
N ARG A 12 -0.41 -6.36 8.40
CA ARG A 12 0.42 -5.81 9.48
C ARG A 12 1.46 -4.81 8.96
N LEU A 13 1.71 -3.77 9.75
CA LEU A 13 2.75 -2.78 9.53
C LEU A 13 4.10 -3.27 10.08
N TYR A 14 5.14 -3.17 9.25
CA TYR A 14 6.53 -3.41 9.60
C TYR A 14 7.33 -2.14 9.32
N LEU A 15 8.06 -1.67 10.33
CA LEU A 15 9.02 -0.57 10.16
C LEU A 15 10.35 -1.10 9.60
N PRO A 16 11.18 -0.21 9.03
CA PRO A 16 12.57 -0.50 8.69
C PRO A 16 13.28 -1.26 9.79
N ASP A 17 13.98 -2.33 9.41
CA ASP A 17 14.87 -3.10 10.30
C ASP A 17 14.16 -3.76 11.50
N CYS A 18 12.82 -3.76 11.53
CA CYS A 18 12.02 -4.51 12.49
C CYS A 18 11.57 -5.85 11.90
N THR A 19 11.84 -6.94 12.63
CA THR A 19 11.33 -8.28 12.30
C THR A 19 9.89 -8.47 12.75
N GLU A 20 9.51 -7.82 13.85
CA GLU A 20 8.16 -7.90 14.43
C GLU A 20 7.22 -6.82 13.87
N PRO A 21 5.93 -7.14 13.71
CA PRO A 21 4.94 -6.17 13.27
C PRO A 21 4.64 -5.16 14.38
N VAL A 22 4.52 -3.88 14.02
CA VAL A 22 4.18 -2.80 14.94
C VAL A 22 2.71 -2.83 15.31
N CYS A 23 1.83 -2.96 14.32
CA CYS A 23 0.39 -3.00 14.54
C CYS A 23 -0.36 -3.66 13.37
N PRO A 24 -1.59 -4.15 13.59
CA PRO A 24 -2.50 -4.54 12.52
C PRO A 24 -3.00 -3.32 11.74
N VAL A 25 -3.25 -3.49 10.44
CA VAL A 25 -4.00 -2.50 9.63
C VAL A 25 -5.39 -2.30 10.24
N GLU A 26 -5.92 -1.07 10.15
CA GLU A 26 -7.20 -0.60 10.75
C GLU A 26 -7.22 -0.51 12.29
N SER A 27 -6.13 -0.86 12.98
CA SER A 27 -6.03 -0.57 14.41
C SER A 27 -5.89 0.95 14.67
N PRO A 28 -6.20 1.45 15.88
CA PRO A 28 -5.91 2.85 16.23
C PRO A 28 -4.44 3.22 15.99
N ALA A 29 -3.51 2.35 16.41
CA ALA A 29 -2.07 2.55 16.20
C ALA A 29 -1.67 2.64 14.71
N TRP A 30 -2.41 1.97 13.82
CA TRP A 30 -2.23 2.10 12.37
C TRP A 30 -2.59 3.50 11.88
N PHE A 31 -3.72 4.05 12.31
CA PHE A 31 -4.14 5.40 11.92
C PHE A 31 -3.25 6.48 12.53
N ASP A 32 -2.84 6.33 13.79
CA ASP A 32 -1.87 7.23 14.44
C ASP A 32 -0.56 7.27 13.66
N TRP A 33 -0.03 6.11 13.29
CA TRP A 33 1.17 6.04 12.45
C TRP A 33 0.94 6.67 11.07
N LEU A 34 -0.21 6.45 10.44
CA LEU A 34 -0.54 7.06 9.15
C LEU A 34 -0.60 8.58 9.20
N HIS A 35 -0.88 9.22 10.34
CA HIS A 35 -0.86 10.68 10.46
C HIS A 35 0.54 11.27 10.22
N GLU A 36 1.58 10.59 10.70
CA GLU A 36 2.98 11.01 10.56
C GLU A 36 3.64 10.45 9.29
N ALA A 37 3.24 9.24 8.87
CA ALA A 37 3.85 8.56 7.73
C ALA A 37 3.72 9.36 6.42
N ARG A 38 4.79 9.37 5.62
CA ARG A 38 4.79 9.99 4.29
C ARG A 38 4.61 8.98 3.16
N CYS A 39 5.08 7.75 3.37
CA CYS A 39 4.97 6.69 2.38
C CYS A 39 5.15 5.31 3.02
N PHE A 40 4.65 4.29 2.34
CA PHE A 40 4.90 2.89 2.64
C PHE A 40 4.67 2.03 1.41
N ARG A 41 5.07 0.76 1.49
CA ARG A 41 4.85 -0.24 0.46
C ARG A 41 3.83 -1.27 0.93
N TYR A 42 2.79 -1.50 0.13
CA TYR A 42 1.75 -2.49 0.41
C TYR A 42 1.97 -3.75 -0.43
N TYR A 43 1.92 -4.91 0.22
CA TYR A 43 2.05 -6.23 -0.36
C TYR A 43 0.71 -6.95 -0.21
N SER A 44 -0.05 -7.03 -1.30
CA SER A 44 -1.28 -7.81 -1.36
C SER A 44 -0.96 -9.31 -1.45
N GLN A 45 -1.85 -10.15 -0.94
CA GLN A 45 -1.81 -11.60 -1.14
C GLN A 45 -2.59 -12.07 -2.38
N GLN A 46 -3.26 -11.16 -3.08
CA GLN A 46 -4.01 -11.48 -4.30
C GLN A 46 -3.08 -11.92 -5.43
N ARG A 47 -3.63 -12.73 -6.35
CA ARG A 47 -2.88 -13.35 -7.45
C ARG A 47 -3.48 -12.98 -8.79
N HIS A 48 -2.61 -12.83 -9.79
CA HIS A 48 -2.98 -12.53 -11.17
C HIS A 48 -3.16 -13.83 -11.97
N ASN A 49 -4.07 -13.81 -12.95
CA ASN A 49 -4.29 -14.89 -13.92
C ASN A 49 -4.29 -16.29 -13.29
N VAL A 50 -5.09 -16.45 -12.23
CA VAL A 50 -5.14 -17.71 -11.46
C VAL A 50 -5.73 -18.82 -12.30
N ILE A 51 -4.92 -19.82 -12.64
CA ILE A 51 -5.32 -21.03 -13.35
C ILE A 51 -5.12 -22.20 -12.40
N ARG A 52 -6.18 -22.97 -12.14
CA ARG A 52 -6.17 -24.12 -11.20
C ARG A 52 -5.63 -23.77 -9.80
N GLY A 53 -5.87 -22.55 -9.33
CA GLY A 53 -5.40 -22.06 -8.03
C GLY A 53 -3.98 -21.48 -8.03
N TYR A 54 -3.28 -21.47 -9.17
CA TYR A 54 -1.91 -20.97 -9.27
C TYR A 54 -1.81 -19.75 -10.18
N GLY A 55 -1.02 -18.76 -9.75
CA GLY A 55 -0.75 -17.51 -10.47
C GLY A 55 0.22 -16.65 -9.67
N PRO A 56 0.97 -15.73 -10.30
CA PRO A 56 1.89 -14.85 -9.58
C PRO A 56 1.13 -13.94 -8.60
N VAL A 57 1.73 -13.67 -7.45
CA VAL A 57 1.19 -12.67 -6.50
C VAL A 57 1.30 -11.29 -7.14
N PHE A 58 0.34 -10.42 -6.84
CA PHE A 58 0.37 -9.02 -7.25
C PHE A 58 1.68 -8.35 -6.84
N ALA A 59 2.21 -7.53 -7.75
CA ALA A 59 3.38 -6.72 -7.45
C ALA A 59 3.01 -5.67 -6.38
N PRO A 60 3.94 -5.36 -5.46
CA PRO A 60 3.67 -4.40 -4.41
C PRO A 60 3.46 -3.00 -4.96
N ILE A 61 2.55 -2.26 -4.33
CA ILE A 61 2.25 -0.87 -4.67
C ILE A 61 2.89 0.08 -3.65
N SER A 62 3.27 1.27 -4.09
CA SER A 62 3.80 2.32 -3.22
C SER A 62 2.70 3.33 -2.89
N LEU A 63 2.41 3.52 -1.61
CA LEU A 63 1.51 4.57 -1.15
C LEU A 63 2.30 5.79 -0.71
N ARG A 64 1.85 6.96 -1.12
CA ARG A 64 2.44 8.25 -0.77
C ARG A 64 1.37 9.25 -0.38
N LYS A 65 1.65 9.97 0.69
CA LYS A 65 0.87 11.12 1.13
C LYS A 65 1.31 12.34 0.34
N GLU A 66 0.36 13.03 -0.28
CA GLU A 66 0.57 14.22 -1.07
C GLU A 66 -0.17 15.41 -0.48
N LYS A 67 0.54 16.54 -0.32
CA LYS A 67 -0.06 17.80 0.10
C LYS A 67 -0.95 18.34 -1.01
N ARG A 68 -2.18 18.70 -0.66
CA ARG A 68 -3.19 19.32 -1.54
C ARG A 68 -3.78 20.55 -0.85
N ARG A 69 -4.56 21.34 -1.60
CA ARG A 69 -5.13 22.62 -1.12
C ARG A 69 -5.95 22.49 0.17
N ARG A 70 -6.61 21.34 0.39
CA ARG A 70 -7.49 21.06 1.55
C ARG A 70 -6.96 19.99 2.50
N GLY A 71 -5.63 19.83 2.56
CA GLY A 71 -4.97 18.84 3.42
C GLY A 71 -4.20 17.79 2.63
N CYS A 72 -3.92 16.66 3.26
CA CYS A 72 -3.11 15.59 2.68
C CYS A 72 -3.98 14.45 2.15
N LEU A 73 -3.66 13.96 0.96
CA LEU A 73 -4.35 12.85 0.30
C LEU A 73 -3.36 11.72 -0.01
N TRP A 74 -3.82 10.49 0.08
CA TRP A 74 -3.04 9.31 -0.26
C TRP A 74 -3.27 8.90 -1.71
N TYR A 75 -2.16 8.61 -2.38
CA TYR A 75 -2.13 8.05 -3.72
C TYR A 75 -1.27 6.80 -3.74
N ALA A 76 -1.70 5.83 -4.52
CA ALA A 76 -0.96 4.61 -4.79
C ALA A 76 -0.30 4.69 -6.17
N TYR A 77 0.85 4.05 -6.25
CA TYR A 77 1.72 4.06 -7.41
C TYR A 77 2.21 2.65 -7.71
N ARG A 78 2.23 2.29 -8.99
CA ARG A 78 2.92 1.10 -9.50
C ARG A 78 3.52 1.43 -10.85
N ARG A 79 4.76 1.02 -11.07
CA ARG A 79 5.36 1.06 -12.40
C ARG A 79 5.14 -0.29 -13.07
N SER A 80 4.47 -0.30 -14.22
CA SER A 80 4.41 -1.46 -15.11
C SER A 80 5.12 -1.08 -16.40
N TYR A 81 6.07 -1.91 -16.82
CA TYR A 81 6.99 -1.61 -17.92
C TYR A 81 7.62 -0.22 -17.77
N ARG A 82 7.22 0.74 -18.63
CA ARG A 82 7.73 2.12 -18.65
C ARG A 82 6.73 3.15 -18.13
N VAL A 83 5.50 2.74 -17.80
CA VAL A 83 4.41 3.63 -17.40
C VAL A 83 4.27 3.63 -15.87
N LEU A 84 4.21 4.83 -15.29
CA LEU A 84 3.91 5.02 -13.87
C LEU A 84 2.41 5.23 -13.71
N TYR A 85 1.71 4.20 -13.24
CA TYR A 85 0.29 4.28 -12.93
C TYR A 85 0.10 4.86 -11.54
N LYS A 86 -0.93 5.72 -11.41
CA LYS A 86 -1.30 6.40 -10.17
C LYS A 86 -2.80 6.26 -9.92
N ARG A 87 -3.19 5.97 -8.67
CA ARG A 87 -4.60 5.92 -8.24
C ARG A 87 -4.80 6.68 -6.95
N TYR A 88 -5.92 7.39 -6.85
CA TYR A 88 -6.34 8.06 -5.62
C TYR A 88 -6.87 7.02 -4.62
N VAL A 89 -6.27 6.99 -3.43
CA VAL A 89 -6.68 6.04 -2.37
C VAL A 89 -7.76 6.68 -1.51
N GLY A 90 -7.50 7.88 -1.01
CA GLY A 90 -8.39 8.57 -0.08
C GLY A 90 -7.66 9.51 0.88
N LYS A 91 -8.34 9.86 1.97
CA LYS A 91 -7.71 10.43 3.18
C LYS A 91 -7.20 9.30 4.08
N THR A 92 -6.56 9.62 5.21
CA THR A 92 -5.99 8.65 6.15
C THR A 92 -7.01 7.59 6.60
N GLU A 93 -8.26 7.98 6.83
CA GLU A 93 -9.34 7.11 7.30
C GLU A 93 -9.77 6.08 6.25
N ALA A 94 -9.46 6.35 4.97
CA ALA A 94 -9.77 5.45 3.87
C ALA A 94 -8.69 4.38 3.65
N LEU A 95 -7.58 4.38 4.40
CA LEU A 95 -6.54 3.33 4.28
C LEU A 95 -6.94 2.09 5.11
N THR A 96 -8.10 1.55 4.77
CA THR A 96 -8.62 0.26 5.23
C THR A 96 -7.96 -0.86 4.43
N ARG A 97 -7.94 -2.08 4.98
CA ARG A 97 -7.46 -3.28 4.29
C ARG A 97 -8.18 -3.44 2.96
N ASP A 98 -9.51 -3.34 2.97
CA ASP A 98 -10.32 -3.58 1.78
C ASP A 98 -10.03 -2.54 0.68
N ARG A 99 -9.81 -1.27 1.06
CA ARG A 99 -9.42 -0.23 0.11
C ARG A 99 -8.01 -0.45 -0.44
N LEU A 100 -7.07 -0.89 0.39
CA LEU A 100 -5.69 -1.20 -0.05
C LEU A 100 -5.68 -2.37 -1.05
N GLU A 101 -6.48 -3.41 -0.80
CA GLU A 101 -6.66 -4.55 -1.70
C GLU A 101 -7.31 -4.14 -3.03
N GLU A 102 -8.39 -3.33 -2.99
CA GLU A 102 -9.04 -2.81 -4.20
C GLU A 102 -8.07 -2.03 -5.09
N ILE A 103 -7.27 -1.14 -4.48
CA ILE A 103 -6.28 -0.34 -5.19
C ILE A 103 -5.13 -1.19 -5.71
N ALA A 104 -4.68 -2.19 -4.94
CA ALA A 104 -3.65 -3.14 -5.36
C ALA A 104 -4.11 -3.93 -6.59
N ARG A 105 -5.35 -4.43 -6.60
CA ARG A 105 -5.96 -5.08 -7.76
C ARG A 105 -5.98 -4.16 -8.97
N THR A 106 -6.58 -2.98 -8.82
CA THR A 106 -6.72 -2.00 -9.90
C THR A 106 -5.38 -1.63 -10.54
N LEU A 107 -4.31 -1.52 -9.73
CA LEU A 107 -2.97 -1.20 -10.23
C LEU A 107 -2.22 -2.42 -10.77
N ASN A 108 -2.61 -3.65 -10.45
CA ASN A 108 -1.96 -4.86 -10.97
C ASN A 108 -2.62 -5.39 -12.25
N GLU A 109 -3.86 -5.01 -12.52
CA GLU A 109 -4.62 -5.36 -13.74
C GLU A 109 -4.42 -4.37 -14.90
N VAL A 110 -3.52 -3.40 -14.77
CA VAL A 110 -3.08 -2.56 -15.89
C VAL A 110 -1.93 -3.22 -16.64
N ASP A 111 -2.07 -3.28 -17.97
CA ASP A 111 -1.06 -3.77 -18.92
C ASP A 111 0.19 -2.85 -18.94
#